data_AF-A0A9X8VKM0-F1
#
_entry.id   AF-A0A9X8VKM0-F1
#
_cell.length_a   1.000
_cell.length_b   1.000
_cell.length_c   1.000
_cell.angle_alpha   90.00
_cell.angle_beta   90.00
_cell.angle_gamma   90.00
#
_symmetry.space_group_name_H-M   'P 1'
#
loop_
_entity.id
_entity.type
_entity.pdbx_description
1 polymer ?
#
loop_
_entity_poly.entity_id
_entity_poly.type
_entity_poly.pdbx_seq_one_letter_code
_entity_poly.pdbx_strand_id
1 'polypeptide(L)'
;MMKRVTHSACAKWLALGLLVVVNSTYAASRVKTAAQAVQCQPDTQENGYNGTCPYPADLYRADPVWKKDMESALQQAGIRDALGPDGSLNGPEDTLEPVTVGGKQWLQGSLCEQGNCGDHYLRFLYSPG
;
A
#
# COMPACT_ATOMS: atom_id res chain seq x y z
N MET A 1 33.50 6.21 67.21
CA MET A 1 32.87 5.14 66.41
C MET A 1 32.14 5.76 65.22
N MET A 2 32.67 5.56 64.01
CA MET A 2 31.99 5.89 62.75
C MET A 2 30.96 4.81 62.41
N LYS A 3 29.83 5.18 61.79
CA LYS A 3 29.17 4.35 60.76
C LYS A 3 28.37 5.23 59.79
N ARG A 4 28.47 4.84 58.52
CA ARG A 4 28.15 5.53 57.27
C ARG A 4 26.67 5.41 56.85
N VAL A 5 26.20 6.45 56.13
CA VAL A 5 25.51 6.48 54.79
C VAL A 5 24.28 5.56 54.64
N THR A 6 23.10 6.04 54.23
CA THR A 6 22.73 6.26 52.81
C THR A 6 21.50 7.18 52.65
N HIS A 7 21.65 8.21 51.82
CA HIS A 7 20.53 8.94 51.23
C HIS A 7 19.80 8.05 50.23
N SER A 8 18.54 7.71 50.50
CA SER A 8 17.68 7.03 49.54
C SER A 8 17.05 8.08 48.62
N ALA A 9 17.68 8.28 47.46
CA ALA A 9 17.15 9.07 46.38
C ALA A 9 15.98 8.32 45.73
N CYS A 10 14.74 8.68 46.09
CA CYS A 10 13.55 8.24 45.36
C CYS A 10 13.43 9.11 44.09
N ALA A 11 14.28 8.80 43.11
CA ALA A 11 14.20 9.35 41.77
C ALA A 11 12.89 8.86 41.13
N LYS A 12 11.88 9.73 41.12
CA LYS A 12 10.65 9.54 40.33
C LYS A 12 11.03 9.68 38.86
N TRP A 13 11.26 8.54 38.22
CA TRP A 13 11.44 8.44 36.78
C TRP A 13 10.12 8.83 36.09
N LEU A 14 10.06 10.05 35.57
CA LEU A 14 9.09 10.49 34.57
C LEU A 14 9.43 9.79 33.26
N ALA A 15 8.75 8.68 32.96
CA ALA A 15 8.80 8.09 31.63
C ALA A 15 7.92 8.92 30.69
N LEU A 16 8.53 9.88 29.99
CA LEU A 16 7.90 10.58 28.87
C LEU A 16 7.97 9.66 27.65
N GLY A 17 6.93 8.87 27.42
CA GLY A 17 6.80 8.07 26.20
C GLY A 17 6.49 8.98 25.01
N LEU A 18 7.44 9.13 24.08
CA LEU A 18 7.22 9.82 22.81
C LEU A 18 6.41 8.89 21.89
N LEU A 19 5.09 9.05 21.85
CA LEU A 19 4.23 8.41 20.86
C LEU A 19 4.39 9.17 19.53
N VAL A 20 5.23 8.66 18.63
CA VAL A 20 5.25 9.12 17.24
C VAL A 20 4.05 8.50 16.52
N VAL A 21 2.95 9.25 16.44
CA VAL A 21 1.82 8.88 15.59
C VAL A 21 2.18 9.28 14.16
N VAL A 22 2.74 8.34 13.39
CA VAL A 22 2.82 8.47 11.92
C VAL A 22 1.41 8.31 11.37
N ASN A 23 0.66 9.41 11.31
CA ASN A 23 -0.51 9.48 10.43
C ASN A 23 0.03 9.64 9.00
N SER A 24 0.22 8.53 8.28
CA SER A 24 0.30 8.61 6.82
C SER A 24 -1.07 9.04 6.32
N THR A 25 -1.26 10.36 6.18
CA THR A 25 -2.43 10.90 5.49
C THR A 25 -2.24 10.67 4.00
N TYR A 26 -2.54 9.45 3.53
CA TYR A 26 -2.65 9.19 2.11
C TYR A 26 -3.87 9.98 1.61
N ALA A 27 -3.64 10.98 0.75
CA ALA A 27 -4.74 11.69 0.12
C ALA A 27 -5.49 10.69 -0.77
N ALA A 28 -6.77 10.44 -0.47
CA ALA A 28 -7.58 9.52 -1.26
C ALA A 28 -7.58 9.97 -2.73
N SER A 29 -7.19 9.09 -3.65
CA SER A 29 -7.18 9.41 -5.08
C SER A 29 -8.58 9.79 -5.57
N ARG A 30 -8.64 10.77 -6.47
CA ARG A 30 -9.88 11.13 -7.18
C ARG A 30 -10.20 10.16 -8.31
N VAL A 31 -9.23 9.34 -8.71
CA VAL A 31 -9.36 8.29 -9.72
C VAL A 31 -10.09 7.11 -9.09
N LYS A 32 -11.25 6.76 -9.66
CA LYS A 32 -12.10 5.69 -9.11
C LYS A 32 -12.13 4.43 -9.95
N THR A 33 -11.66 4.50 -11.20
CA THR A 33 -11.69 3.37 -12.12
C THR A 33 -10.34 3.16 -12.79
N ALA A 34 -10.07 1.93 -13.19
CA ALA A 34 -8.88 1.58 -13.96
C ALA A 34 -8.84 2.33 -15.30
N ALA A 35 -10.00 2.50 -15.95
CA ALA A 35 -10.11 3.28 -17.17
C ALA A 35 -9.75 4.77 -16.99
N GLN A 36 -9.94 5.34 -15.80
CA GLN A 36 -9.44 6.68 -15.47
C GLN A 36 -7.96 6.65 -15.11
N ALA A 37 -7.51 5.59 -14.42
CA ALA A 37 -6.14 5.44 -13.95
C ALA A 37 -5.11 5.39 -15.08
N VAL A 38 -5.45 4.96 -16.31
CA VAL A 38 -4.48 5.00 -17.43
C VAL A 38 -3.99 6.40 -17.79
N GLN A 39 -4.64 7.45 -17.28
CA GLN A 39 -4.27 8.85 -17.47
C GLN A 39 -3.74 9.51 -16.18
N CYS A 40 -3.54 8.73 -15.10
CA CYS A 40 -3.03 9.28 -13.85
C CYS A 40 -1.54 9.68 -13.97
N GLN A 41 -1.09 10.52 -13.04
CA GLN A 41 0.31 10.90 -12.93
C GLN A 41 0.98 10.02 -11.87
N PRO A 42 2.04 9.27 -12.21
CA PRO A 42 2.73 8.43 -11.24
C PRO A 42 3.45 9.26 -10.17
N ASP A 43 3.77 8.64 -9.03
CA ASP A 43 4.60 9.25 -8.01
C ASP A 43 6.04 9.32 -8.50
N THR A 44 6.57 10.54 -8.65
CA THR A 44 7.93 10.75 -9.17
C THR A 44 8.67 11.74 -8.29
N GLN A 45 10.01 11.71 -8.32
CA GLN A 45 10.79 12.74 -7.63
C GLN A 45 10.49 14.14 -8.19
N GLU A 46 10.20 14.26 -9.49
CA GLU A 46 9.90 15.52 -10.18
C GLU A 46 8.61 16.18 -9.68
N ASN A 47 7.60 15.39 -9.30
CA ASN A 47 6.37 15.91 -8.69
C ASN A 47 6.39 15.88 -7.16
N GLY A 48 7.55 15.62 -6.54
CA GLY A 48 7.67 15.55 -5.09
C GLY A 48 6.87 14.41 -4.46
N TYR A 49 6.70 13.29 -5.16
CA TYR A 49 5.86 12.14 -4.77
C TYR A 49 4.39 12.54 -4.54
N ASN A 50 3.88 13.41 -5.42
CA ASN A 50 2.51 13.87 -5.42
C ASN A 50 1.80 13.45 -6.71
N GLY A 51 1.85 12.15 -7.01
CA GLY A 51 1.09 11.54 -8.09
C GLY A 51 -0.41 11.50 -7.81
N THR A 52 -1.18 11.21 -8.85
CA THR A 52 -2.65 11.08 -8.79
C THR A 52 -3.12 9.64 -8.94
N CYS A 53 -2.19 8.72 -9.18
CA CYS A 53 -2.51 7.32 -9.38
C CYS A 53 -3.07 6.68 -8.11
N PRO A 54 -4.18 5.92 -8.22
CA PRO A 54 -4.73 5.20 -7.08
C PRO A 54 -3.85 4.00 -6.73
N TYR A 55 -3.99 3.50 -5.52
CA TYR A 55 -3.46 2.20 -5.16
C TYR A 55 -4.35 1.06 -5.69
N PRO A 56 -3.83 -0.17 -5.87
CA PRO A 56 -4.63 -1.34 -6.18
C PRO A 56 -5.85 -1.53 -5.24
N ALA A 57 -5.70 -1.32 -3.93
CA ALA A 57 -6.80 -1.44 -2.98
C ALA A 57 -7.90 -0.36 -3.16
N ASP A 58 -7.54 0.83 -3.68
CA ASP A 58 -8.53 1.86 -4.03
C ASP A 58 -9.40 1.37 -5.20
N LEU A 59 -8.78 0.82 -6.25
CA LEU A 59 -9.52 0.24 -7.37
C LEU A 59 -10.33 -0.98 -6.97
N TYR A 60 -9.80 -1.87 -6.11
CA TYR A 60 -10.56 -3.02 -5.60
C TYR A 60 -11.88 -2.59 -4.92
N ARG A 61 -11.88 -1.44 -4.25
CA ARG A 61 -13.03 -0.92 -3.52
C ARG A 61 -13.98 -0.10 -4.40
N ALA A 62 -13.44 0.65 -5.37
CA ALA A 62 -14.19 1.63 -6.13
C ALA A 62 -14.61 1.16 -7.55
N ASP A 63 -13.87 0.22 -8.13
CA ASP A 63 -14.06 -0.24 -9.52
C ASP A 63 -14.50 -1.73 -9.57
N PRO A 64 -15.80 -2.01 -9.74
CA PRO A 64 -16.31 -3.38 -9.79
C PRO A 64 -15.85 -4.15 -11.03
N VAL A 65 -15.50 -3.47 -12.13
CA VAL A 65 -15.00 -4.12 -13.36
C VAL A 65 -13.59 -4.61 -13.11
N TRP A 66 -12.71 -3.72 -12.63
CA TRP A 66 -11.33 -4.08 -12.28
C TRP A 66 -11.30 -5.20 -11.25
N LYS A 67 -12.11 -5.10 -10.19
CA LYS A 67 -12.21 -6.14 -9.16
C LYS A 67 -12.55 -7.50 -9.77
N LYS A 68 -13.62 -7.56 -10.58
CA LYS A 68 -14.07 -8.79 -11.22
C LYS A 68 -12.99 -9.36 -12.14
N ASP A 69 -12.35 -8.54 -12.96
CA ASP A 69 -11.35 -8.98 -13.93
C ASP A 69 -10.14 -9.57 -13.22
N MET A 70 -9.63 -8.90 -12.19
CA MET A 70 -8.49 -9.36 -11.40
C MET A 70 -8.80 -10.66 -10.64
N GLU A 71 -9.96 -10.74 -9.97
CA GLU A 71 -10.41 -11.96 -9.30
C GLU A 71 -10.54 -13.12 -10.29
N SER A 72 -11.11 -12.87 -11.47
CA SER A 72 -11.29 -13.89 -12.51
C SER A 72 -9.94 -14.38 -13.04
N ALA A 73 -8.98 -13.49 -13.28
CA ALA A 73 -7.66 -13.83 -13.76
C ALA A 73 -6.87 -14.66 -12.74
N LEU A 74 -6.89 -14.24 -11.47
CA LEU A 74 -6.24 -14.99 -10.38
C LEU A 74 -6.87 -16.35 -10.18
N GLN A 75 -8.21 -16.44 -10.20
CA GLN A 75 -8.92 -17.70 -10.06
C GLN A 75 -8.57 -18.68 -11.19
N GLN A 76 -8.44 -18.21 -12.43
CA GLN A 76 -7.98 -19.03 -13.56
C GLN A 76 -6.55 -19.53 -13.37
N ALA A 77 -5.70 -18.78 -12.67
CA ALA A 77 -4.36 -19.20 -12.27
C ALA A 77 -4.33 -20.10 -11.01
N GLY A 78 -5.50 -20.46 -10.46
CA GLY A 78 -5.60 -21.26 -9.23
C GLY A 78 -5.34 -20.48 -7.95
N ILE A 79 -5.23 -19.15 -8.02
CA ILE A 79 -5.02 -18.26 -6.88
C ILE A 79 -6.40 -17.78 -6.40
N ARG A 80 -6.68 -17.94 -5.12
CA ARG A 80 -7.96 -17.54 -4.48
C ARG A 80 -7.69 -16.66 -3.28
N ASP A 81 -8.67 -15.84 -2.94
CA ASP A 81 -8.69 -15.02 -1.72
C ASP A 81 -7.42 -14.17 -1.55
N ALA A 82 -6.83 -13.72 -2.67
CA ALA A 82 -5.56 -12.98 -2.65
C ALA A 82 -5.76 -11.46 -2.50
N LEU A 83 -6.87 -10.93 -3.02
CA LEU A 83 -7.14 -9.49 -3.07
C LEU A 83 -8.22 -9.06 -2.08
N GLY A 84 -8.19 -7.78 -1.72
CA GLY A 84 -9.18 -7.13 -0.85
C GLY A 84 -8.82 -7.14 0.64
N PRO A 85 -9.69 -6.58 1.50
CA PRO A 85 -9.38 -6.37 2.92
C PRO A 85 -9.06 -7.64 3.71
N ASP A 86 -9.62 -8.77 3.32
CA ASP A 86 -9.40 -10.07 3.96
C ASP A 86 -8.48 -10.98 3.11
N GLY A 87 -7.92 -10.44 2.02
CA GLY A 87 -7.08 -11.18 1.09
C GLY A 87 -5.66 -11.41 1.63
N SER A 88 -5.01 -12.49 1.19
CA SER A 88 -3.65 -12.82 1.62
C SER A 88 -2.59 -11.78 1.23
N LEU A 89 -2.86 -10.95 0.22
CA LEU A 89 -1.96 -9.87 -0.23
C LEU A 89 -2.41 -8.48 0.27
N ASN A 90 -3.18 -8.40 1.35
CA ASN A 90 -3.60 -7.13 1.96
C ASN A 90 -2.48 -6.47 2.80
N GLY A 91 -1.30 -6.30 2.23
CA GLY A 91 -0.15 -5.65 2.83
C GLY A 91 0.30 -4.43 2.03
N PRO A 92 1.60 -4.08 2.07
CA PRO A 92 2.14 -2.97 1.29
C PRO A 92 1.85 -3.08 -0.21
N GLU A 93 1.57 -1.94 -0.82
CA GLU A 93 1.30 -1.78 -2.25
C GLU A 93 1.94 -0.49 -2.76
N ASP A 94 2.27 -0.46 -4.05
CA ASP A 94 2.69 0.76 -4.74
C ASP A 94 1.49 1.39 -5.45
N THR A 95 1.53 2.70 -5.69
CA THR A 95 0.55 3.33 -6.59
C THR A 95 0.66 2.74 -7.98
N LEU A 96 -0.46 2.71 -8.71
CA LEU A 96 -0.45 2.22 -10.08
C LEU A 96 0.42 3.11 -10.97
N GLU A 97 1.06 2.50 -11.96
CA GLU A 97 1.88 3.21 -12.93
C GLU A 97 1.31 2.98 -14.35
N PRO A 98 0.89 4.04 -15.06
CA PRO A 98 0.55 3.93 -16.47
C PRO A 98 1.79 3.65 -17.30
N VAL A 99 1.77 2.57 -18.08
CA VAL A 99 2.89 2.14 -18.93
C VAL A 99 2.41 1.81 -20.34
N THR A 100 3.28 2.04 -21.33
CA THR A 100 3.00 1.66 -22.72
C THR A 100 3.79 0.41 -23.10
N VAL A 101 3.10 -0.68 -23.41
CA VAL A 101 3.70 -1.96 -23.82
C VAL A 101 3.08 -2.39 -25.15
N GLY A 102 3.92 -2.59 -26.18
CA GLY A 102 3.46 -2.98 -27.50
C GLY A 102 2.50 -1.97 -28.15
N GLY A 103 2.66 -0.68 -27.87
CA GLY A 103 1.78 0.39 -28.36
C GLY A 103 0.41 0.47 -27.68
N LYS A 104 0.17 -0.30 -26.61
CA LYS A 104 -1.05 -0.26 -25.81
C LYS A 104 -0.76 0.30 -24.42
N GLN A 105 -1.73 1.01 -23.85
CA GLN A 105 -1.66 1.50 -22.48
C GLN A 105 -2.05 0.37 -21.51
N TRP A 106 -1.30 0.28 -20.41
CA TRP A 106 -1.50 -0.65 -19.32
C TRP A 106 -1.32 0.08 -17.99
N LEU A 107 -1.85 -0.51 -16.93
CA LEU A 107 -1.55 -0.19 -15.56
C LEU A 107 -0.66 -1.26 -14.99
N GLN A 108 0.54 -0.88 -14.58
CA GLN A 108 1.40 -1.70 -13.75
C GLN A 108 1.04 -1.48 -12.28
N GLY A 109 1.01 -2.56 -11.51
CA GLY A 109 0.79 -2.48 -10.07
C GLY A 109 1.46 -3.61 -9.30
N SER A 110 1.64 -3.38 -8.01
CA SER A 110 2.24 -4.30 -7.05
C SER A 110 1.51 -4.24 -5.71
N LEU A 111 1.36 -5.42 -5.10
CA LEU A 111 0.93 -5.57 -3.72
C LEU A 111 1.53 -6.85 -3.14
N CYS A 112 1.62 -6.95 -1.82
CA CYS A 112 2.22 -8.10 -1.14
C CYS A 112 1.55 -8.45 0.18
N GLU A 113 1.88 -9.64 0.71
CA GLU A 113 1.49 -10.05 2.05
C GLU A 113 2.20 -9.19 3.11
N GLN A 114 1.44 -8.79 4.13
CA GLN A 114 1.94 -8.02 5.26
C GLN A 114 3.10 -8.76 5.96
N GLY A 115 4.27 -8.13 6.01
CA GLY A 115 5.45 -8.69 6.66
C GLY A 115 6.16 -9.81 5.88
N ASN A 116 5.71 -10.13 4.65
CA ASN A 116 6.26 -11.22 3.85
C ASN A 116 6.42 -10.87 2.35
N CYS A 117 6.66 -9.59 2.05
CA CYS A 117 6.71 -9.09 0.66
C CYS A 117 7.84 -9.65 -0.21
N GLY A 118 8.89 -10.21 0.39
CA GLY A 118 9.99 -10.83 -0.36
C GLY A 118 9.58 -12.12 -1.06
N ASP A 119 8.67 -12.88 -0.45
CA ASP A 119 8.27 -14.20 -0.92
C ASP A 119 6.86 -14.18 -1.50
N HIS A 120 5.94 -13.41 -0.90
CA HIS A 120 4.52 -13.41 -1.25
C HIS A 120 4.10 -12.04 -1.78
N TYR A 121 4.15 -11.90 -3.11
CA TYR A 121 3.78 -10.68 -3.80
C TYR A 121 3.06 -10.98 -5.12
N LEU A 122 2.28 -10.00 -5.58
CA LEU A 122 1.71 -9.96 -6.92
C LEU A 122 2.23 -8.71 -7.64
N ARG A 123 2.75 -8.91 -8.84
CA ARG A 123 2.98 -7.85 -9.83
C ARG A 123 2.12 -8.13 -11.05
N PHE A 124 1.46 -7.11 -11.58
CA PHE A 124 0.53 -7.28 -12.68
C PHE A 124 0.62 -6.15 -13.70
N LEU A 125 0.19 -6.46 -14.92
CA LEU A 125 -0.19 -5.50 -15.94
C LEU A 125 -1.69 -5.66 -16.21
N TYR A 126 -2.44 -4.57 -16.15
CA TYR A 126 -3.87 -4.54 -16.41
C TYR A 126 -4.18 -3.54 -17.53
N SER A 127 -4.92 -3.96 -18.56
CA SER A 127 -5.47 -3.05 -19.57
C SER A 127 -6.97 -2.94 -19.31
N PRO A 128 -7.51 -1.76 -18.99
CA PRO A 128 -8.94 -1.55 -19.09
C PRO A 128 -9.34 -1.73 -20.55
N GLY A 129 -10.39 -2.52 -20.78
CA GLY A 129 -10.92 -2.83 -22.11
C GLY A 129 -11.46 -1.62 -22.86
#